data_AF-Q4N8F6-F1
#
_entry.id   AF-Q4N8F6-F1
#
_cell.length_a   1.000
_cell.length_b   1.000
_cell.length_c   1.000
_cell.angle_alpha   90.00
_cell.angle_beta   90.00
_cell.angle_gamma   90.00
#
_symmetry.space_group_name_H-M   'P 1'
#
loop_
_entity.id
_entity.type
_entity.pdbx_description
1 polymer ?
#
loop_
_entity_poly.entity_id
_entity_poly.type
_entity_poly.pdbx_seq_one_letter_code
_entity_poly.pdbx_strand_id
1 'polypeptide(L)'
;MLINYRIVLFHHVSKNIQKHTFVKFLKNQKFISSFSKFNHYTYNKNFKLNKNNTLKFNKSNYVTHSKEDVYGYFGLKVKTPLDLLKLTNDSINYSQSHVHPDEEWRKMSNTCIEMVSEFIVNINVNESIYKLLMENLKEKLTNEESFVLKHMVRSMEQQGVHLPEDSKMKELHKIRTELSELRGYDNYLNYIQQECILSNSNDVYEFLINCSKLLKPCLFNDLDQLLQYKQLIHENRSKKDMDISEQQLHPWDVEYLINMSRNERNVNISLLSLITYFNILLNKLFNITIEPSESQETFYDENVIKYNLVKDGKVISSLYLDLFERLNKHSISAQFTIRCSKKINTKNKNSMYILNLVHENNFVNQRSFIKQLPSSIIVLSLQNVNPKKSNMEEILKTTKIDIYNGEIIFHELGHILHTLLSDTHYQHLSGNRGAIDYAEFSSHLLELFYSNYLDDIIYIDKNINEYDKDNLLINKENLTVFGDDYKLYNSVDLSKILMLSIIDQRFYGSEDDWYKIEKSMNYDDIFKDFHMFNEKFNDYPVYQLLSPNCITNFDHLIHYGGNYYCYIYSKAQLILVLIQLINWRRLI
;
A
#
# COMPACT_ATOMS: atom_id res chain seq x y z
N MET A 1 1.42 -7.79 -8.08
CA MET A 1 0.01 -7.37 -7.82
C MET A 1 -0.95 -7.75 -8.95
N LEU A 2 -0.57 -7.57 -10.23
CA LEU A 2 -1.31 -8.02 -11.43
C LEU A 2 -1.21 -9.54 -11.76
N ILE A 3 -0.31 -10.30 -11.10
CA ILE A 3 -0.01 -11.72 -11.42
C ILE A 3 -1.05 -12.69 -10.86
N ASN A 4 -1.42 -12.45 -9.61
CA ASN A 4 -2.41 -13.25 -8.87
C ASN A 4 -3.83 -13.12 -9.44
N TYR A 5 -4.04 -12.10 -10.26
CA TYR A 5 -5.31 -11.70 -10.82
C TYR A 5 -5.87 -12.73 -11.82
N ARG A 6 -5.03 -13.18 -12.76
CA ARG A 6 -5.47 -13.83 -14.01
C ARG A 6 -5.63 -15.35 -13.90
N ILE A 7 -5.17 -15.92 -12.80
CA ILE A 7 -5.00 -17.36 -12.63
C ILE A 7 -6.34 -18.08 -12.42
N VAL A 8 -7.21 -17.53 -11.57
CA VAL A 8 -8.43 -18.22 -11.12
C VAL A 8 -9.51 -18.28 -12.21
N LEU A 9 -9.62 -17.24 -13.04
CA LEU A 9 -10.65 -17.15 -14.08
C LEU A 9 -10.33 -18.03 -15.30
N PHE A 10 -9.04 -18.21 -15.61
CA PHE A 10 -8.59 -19.14 -16.65
C PHE A 10 -9.01 -20.58 -16.38
N HIS A 11 -9.14 -21.00 -15.12
CA HIS A 11 -9.60 -22.36 -14.81
C HIS A 11 -11.09 -22.55 -15.14
N HIS A 12 -11.93 -21.52 -14.98
CA HIS A 12 -13.35 -21.58 -15.35
C HIS A 12 -13.54 -21.53 -16.88
N VAL A 13 -12.77 -20.67 -17.54
CA VAL A 13 -12.78 -20.49 -19.00
C VAL A 13 -12.10 -21.67 -19.74
N SER A 14 -11.17 -22.39 -19.09
CA SER A 14 -10.40 -23.51 -19.69
C SER A 14 -11.21 -24.72 -20.12
N LYS A 15 -12.50 -24.82 -19.75
CA LYS A 15 -13.38 -25.86 -20.32
C LYS A 15 -13.51 -25.75 -21.84
N ASN A 16 -13.25 -24.56 -22.43
CA ASN A 16 -13.38 -24.28 -23.86
C ASN A 16 -12.06 -24.00 -24.59
N ILE A 17 -10.90 -24.00 -23.91
CA ILE A 17 -9.61 -23.66 -24.53
C ILE A 17 -9.03 -24.87 -25.28
N GLN A 18 -8.83 -24.75 -26.59
CA GLN A 18 -8.03 -25.73 -27.35
C GLN A 18 -6.58 -25.77 -26.84
N LYS A 19 -6.20 -26.93 -26.29
CA LYS A 19 -4.93 -27.29 -25.63
C LYS A 19 -3.60 -26.90 -26.32
N HIS A 20 -3.59 -26.48 -27.58
CA HIS A 20 -2.37 -26.44 -28.39
C HIS A 20 -1.63 -25.09 -28.43
N THR A 21 -2.34 -23.97 -28.32
CA THR A 21 -1.75 -22.63 -28.59
C THR A 21 -0.99 -22.08 -27.38
N PHE A 22 -1.55 -22.21 -26.16
CA PHE A 22 -0.98 -21.68 -24.93
C PHE A 22 0.29 -22.43 -24.46
N VAL A 23 0.36 -23.74 -24.71
CA VAL A 23 1.50 -24.60 -24.33
C VAL A 23 2.74 -24.34 -25.19
N LYS A 24 2.56 -23.92 -26.45
CA LYS A 24 3.66 -23.57 -27.36
C LYS A 24 4.36 -22.27 -26.93
N PHE A 25 3.59 -21.29 -26.46
CA PHE A 25 4.08 -19.99 -25.99
C PHE A 25 5.06 -20.11 -24.82
N LEU A 26 4.73 -20.90 -23.80
CA LEU A 26 5.56 -21.07 -22.60
C LEU A 26 6.84 -21.89 -22.80
N LYS A 27 6.88 -22.78 -23.79
CA LYS A 27 8.08 -23.58 -24.09
C LYS A 27 9.22 -22.75 -24.71
N ASN A 28 8.92 -21.59 -25.27
CA ASN A 28 9.90 -20.74 -25.94
C ASN A 28 10.58 -19.71 -25.02
N GLN A 29 10.16 -19.56 -23.76
CA GLN A 29 10.74 -18.55 -22.87
C GLN A 29 11.75 -19.14 -21.87
N LYS A 30 12.86 -18.41 -21.65
CA LYS A 30 13.96 -18.69 -20.69
C LYS A 30 13.53 -18.77 -19.21
N PHE A 31 12.23 -18.66 -18.94
CA PHE A 31 11.58 -18.60 -17.63
C PHE A 31 12.02 -19.73 -16.68
N ILE A 32 12.19 -20.95 -17.19
CA ILE A 32 12.48 -22.14 -16.38
C ILE A 32 13.95 -22.17 -15.89
N SER A 33 14.90 -21.65 -16.67
CA SER A 33 16.33 -21.81 -16.35
C SER A 33 16.79 -20.88 -15.22
N SER A 34 16.33 -19.63 -15.17
CA SER A 34 16.74 -18.68 -14.12
C SER A 34 16.10 -19.04 -12.78
N PHE A 35 14.84 -19.48 -12.79
CA PHE A 35 14.11 -19.91 -11.59
C PHE A 35 14.64 -21.22 -10.98
N SER A 36 15.22 -22.10 -11.80
CA SER A 36 15.92 -23.30 -11.30
C SER A 36 17.16 -22.96 -10.46
N LYS A 37 17.86 -21.84 -10.76
CA LYS A 37 19.03 -21.38 -9.98
C LYS A 37 18.63 -20.84 -8.60
N PHE A 38 17.52 -20.10 -8.50
CA PHE A 38 16.98 -19.62 -7.23
C PHE A 38 16.60 -20.76 -6.28
N ASN A 39 15.96 -21.83 -6.81
CA ASN A 39 15.66 -23.04 -6.04
C ASN A 39 16.93 -23.79 -5.61
N HIS A 40 17.96 -23.80 -6.45
CA HIS A 40 19.22 -24.45 -6.10
C HIS A 40 19.91 -23.75 -4.92
N TYR A 41 19.80 -22.42 -4.82
CA TYR A 41 20.35 -21.63 -3.72
C TYR A 41 19.57 -21.80 -2.41
N THR A 42 18.24 -21.84 -2.46
CA THR A 42 17.37 -22.00 -1.29
C THR A 42 17.38 -23.40 -0.70
N TYR A 43 17.47 -24.46 -1.52
CA TYR A 43 17.48 -25.85 -1.03
C TYR A 43 18.86 -26.33 -0.55
N ASN A 44 19.98 -25.88 -1.15
CA ASN A 44 21.31 -26.39 -0.80
C ASN A 44 21.81 -25.96 0.59
N LYS A 45 21.36 -24.81 1.13
CA LYS A 45 21.77 -24.38 2.47
C LYS A 45 21.05 -25.14 3.60
N ASN A 46 19.82 -25.62 3.37
CA ASN A 46 18.98 -26.20 4.44
C ASN A 46 18.62 -27.70 4.26
N PHE A 47 18.86 -28.32 3.10
CA PHE A 47 18.57 -29.74 2.89
C PHE A 47 19.67 -30.44 2.07
N LYS A 48 20.44 -31.34 2.70
CA LYS A 48 21.47 -32.16 2.05
C LYS A 48 20.82 -33.13 1.05
N LEU A 49 21.08 -32.94 -0.26
CA LEU A 49 20.76 -33.92 -1.30
C LEU A 49 22.04 -34.62 -1.82
N ASN A 50 21.93 -35.93 -2.10
CA ASN A 50 23.04 -36.85 -2.35
C ASN A 50 23.60 -36.80 -3.80
N LYS A 51 24.85 -37.27 -3.95
CA LYS A 51 25.83 -37.06 -5.04
C LYS A 51 25.49 -37.35 -6.52
N ASN A 52 24.31 -37.83 -6.92
CA ASN A 52 24.11 -38.37 -8.28
C ASN A 52 23.32 -37.46 -9.27
N ASN A 53 23.55 -36.15 -9.20
CA ASN A 53 22.96 -35.13 -10.09
C ASN A 53 23.13 -35.39 -11.61
N THR A 54 22.16 -36.06 -12.25
CA THR A 54 21.87 -35.86 -13.68
C THR A 54 20.36 -35.89 -13.96
N LEU A 55 19.75 -34.72 -14.18
CA LEU A 55 18.44 -34.61 -14.83
C LEU A 55 18.63 -34.81 -16.33
N LYS A 56 18.70 -36.08 -16.78
CA LYS A 56 18.59 -36.41 -18.20
C LYS A 56 17.17 -36.14 -18.68
N PHE A 57 17.02 -35.12 -19.54
CA PHE A 57 15.80 -34.86 -20.30
C PHE A 57 15.60 -36.00 -21.31
N ASN A 58 14.73 -36.97 -20.99
CA ASN A 58 14.42 -38.05 -21.92
C ASN A 58 13.20 -37.69 -22.78
N LYS A 59 13.40 -37.62 -24.11
CA LYS A 59 12.43 -37.12 -25.11
C LYS A 59 11.33 -38.14 -25.47
N SER A 60 11.39 -39.39 -24.99
CA SER A 60 10.68 -40.53 -25.57
C SER A 60 9.39 -40.99 -24.86
N ASN A 61 8.92 -40.34 -23.78
CA ASN A 61 7.74 -40.81 -23.04
C ASN A 61 6.50 -39.92 -23.26
N TYR A 62 6.12 -39.68 -24.51
CA TYR A 62 4.80 -39.15 -24.86
C TYR A 62 3.91 -40.28 -25.37
N VAL A 63 3.16 -40.92 -24.47
CA VAL A 63 1.97 -41.69 -24.83
C VAL A 63 0.76 -40.94 -24.31
N THR A 64 -0.10 -40.50 -25.22
CA THR A 64 -1.32 -39.74 -24.97
C THR A 64 -2.44 -40.65 -24.48
N HIS A 65 -2.36 -41.18 -23.26
CA HIS A 65 -3.45 -41.97 -22.67
C HIS A 65 -3.77 -41.49 -21.26
N SER A 66 -4.71 -40.54 -21.16
CA SER A 66 -5.88 -40.56 -20.25
C SER A 66 -6.46 -39.15 -20.16
N LYS A 67 -7.79 -39.08 -19.99
CA LYS A 67 -8.58 -37.84 -19.99
C LYS A 67 -8.45 -37.01 -18.70
N GLU A 68 -7.51 -37.30 -17.80
CA GLU A 68 -7.48 -36.73 -16.44
C GLU A 68 -6.10 -36.19 -16.00
N ASP A 69 -5.28 -35.70 -16.94
CA ASP A 69 -3.94 -35.19 -16.67
C ASP A 69 -3.94 -33.81 -15.96
N VAL A 70 -3.47 -33.80 -14.72
CA VAL A 70 -3.03 -32.69 -13.83
C VAL A 70 -2.96 -31.30 -14.49
N TYR A 71 -3.89 -30.42 -14.10
CA TYR A 71 -3.94 -29.01 -14.50
C TYR A 71 -3.72 -28.13 -13.27
N GLY A 72 -2.51 -27.58 -13.12
CA GLY A 72 -2.30 -26.47 -12.20
C GLY A 72 -3.17 -25.27 -12.58
N TYR A 73 -3.36 -24.35 -11.63
CA TYR A 73 -4.18 -23.11 -11.59
C TYR A 73 -4.35 -22.32 -12.92
N PHE A 74 -3.57 -22.57 -13.98
CA PHE A 74 -3.66 -21.97 -15.33
C PHE A 74 -3.99 -22.94 -16.49
N GLY A 75 -4.38 -24.20 -16.25
CA GLY A 75 -4.52 -25.18 -17.35
C GLY A 75 -3.17 -25.60 -17.98
N LEU A 76 -2.06 -25.33 -17.27
CA LEU A 76 -0.71 -25.69 -17.70
C LEU A 76 -0.39 -27.13 -17.30
N LYS A 77 0.26 -27.87 -18.21
CA LYS A 77 0.99 -29.08 -17.86
C LYS A 77 2.30 -28.64 -17.17
N VAL A 78 2.18 -28.29 -15.89
CA VAL A 78 3.31 -27.89 -15.05
C VAL A 78 4.07 -29.16 -14.68
N LYS A 79 5.35 -29.27 -15.09
CA LYS A 79 6.16 -30.48 -14.89
C LYS A 79 6.38 -30.80 -13.40
N THR A 80 6.34 -29.79 -12.53
CA THR A 80 6.42 -29.96 -11.09
C THR A 80 5.55 -28.94 -10.35
N PRO A 81 4.67 -29.37 -9.44
CA PRO A 81 3.74 -28.50 -8.71
C PRO A 81 4.36 -27.38 -7.86
N LEU A 82 5.67 -27.44 -7.61
CA LEU A 82 6.45 -26.40 -6.95
C LEU A 82 6.48 -25.09 -7.74
N ASP A 83 6.31 -25.12 -9.06
CA ASP A 83 6.38 -23.92 -9.92
C ASP A 83 5.09 -23.07 -9.90
N LEU A 84 4.00 -23.65 -9.40
CA LEU A 84 2.72 -22.97 -9.21
C LEU A 84 2.72 -22.08 -7.95
N LEU A 85 3.39 -22.54 -6.89
CA LEU A 85 3.55 -21.80 -5.63
C LEU A 85 4.46 -20.57 -5.78
N LYS A 86 5.34 -20.60 -6.79
CA LYS A 86 6.37 -19.58 -7.03
C LYS A 86 5.86 -18.35 -7.78
N LEU A 87 4.74 -18.47 -8.50
CA LEU A 87 4.07 -17.38 -9.24
C LEU A 87 3.11 -16.57 -8.36
N THR A 88 2.76 -17.04 -7.17
CA THR A 88 1.78 -16.39 -6.28
C THR A 88 2.40 -15.42 -5.27
N ASN A 89 3.73 -15.29 -5.27
CA ASN A 89 4.54 -14.67 -4.21
C ASN A 89 5.15 -13.30 -4.58
N ASP A 90 4.58 -12.52 -5.50
CA ASP A 90 5.13 -11.22 -5.92
C ASP A 90 5.50 -10.32 -4.74
N SER A 91 4.62 -10.23 -3.75
CA SER A 91 4.78 -9.38 -2.59
C SER A 91 5.82 -9.90 -1.61
N ILE A 92 6.02 -11.22 -1.56
CA ILE A 92 7.08 -11.85 -0.76
C ILE A 92 8.43 -11.62 -1.44
N ASN A 93 8.51 -11.79 -2.77
CA ASN A 93 9.73 -11.47 -3.51
C ASN A 93 10.04 -9.97 -3.43
N TYR A 94 9.03 -9.12 -3.57
CA TYR A 94 9.19 -7.66 -3.44
C TYR A 94 9.63 -7.27 -2.03
N SER A 95 8.97 -7.76 -0.98
CA SER A 95 9.43 -7.44 0.38
C SER A 95 10.86 -7.96 0.60
N GLN A 96 11.14 -9.20 0.22
CA GLN A 96 12.46 -9.81 0.42
C GLN A 96 13.57 -9.18 -0.42
N SER A 97 13.27 -8.59 -1.58
CA SER A 97 14.26 -7.82 -2.33
C SER A 97 14.69 -6.54 -1.62
N HIS A 98 13.89 -6.05 -0.68
CA HIS A 98 14.18 -4.87 0.13
C HIS A 98 14.72 -5.20 1.52
N VAL A 99 14.35 -6.36 2.08
CA VAL A 99 14.59 -6.65 3.52
C VAL A 99 15.50 -7.84 3.81
N HIS A 100 15.73 -8.77 2.87
CA HIS A 100 16.50 -9.98 3.17
C HIS A 100 17.97 -9.64 3.49
N PRO A 101 18.61 -10.21 4.52
CA PRO A 101 19.99 -9.85 4.90
C PRO A 101 21.05 -10.24 3.85
N ASP A 102 20.88 -11.40 3.21
CA ASP A 102 21.76 -11.89 2.13
C ASP A 102 21.53 -11.13 0.80
N GLU A 103 22.59 -10.50 0.28
CA GLU A 103 22.57 -9.68 -0.93
C GLU A 103 22.25 -10.48 -2.20
N GLU A 104 22.78 -11.69 -2.32
CA GLU A 104 22.51 -12.53 -3.49
C GLU A 104 21.04 -12.94 -3.55
N TRP A 105 20.43 -13.08 -2.37
CA TRP A 105 19.00 -13.33 -2.23
C TRP A 105 18.17 -12.14 -2.75
N ARG A 106 18.56 -10.92 -2.39
CA ARG A 106 17.89 -9.70 -2.88
C ARG A 106 18.02 -9.55 -4.40
N LYS A 107 19.22 -9.73 -4.96
CA LYS A 107 19.46 -9.69 -6.42
C LYS A 107 18.60 -10.70 -7.17
N MET A 108 18.54 -11.93 -6.67
CA MET A 108 17.72 -12.97 -7.29
C MET A 108 16.22 -12.67 -7.16
N SER A 109 15.80 -12.10 -6.03
CA SER A 109 14.43 -11.66 -5.84
C SER A 109 14.03 -10.55 -6.83
N ASN A 110 14.90 -9.57 -7.06
CA ASN A 110 14.72 -8.55 -8.12
C ASN A 110 14.62 -9.17 -9.51
N THR A 111 15.50 -10.12 -9.83
CA THR A 111 15.44 -10.86 -11.11
C THR A 111 14.10 -11.58 -11.27
N CYS A 112 13.58 -12.19 -10.21
CA CYS A 112 12.27 -12.82 -10.22
C CYS A 112 11.15 -11.79 -10.47
N ILE A 113 11.21 -10.61 -9.84
CA ILE A 113 10.22 -9.53 -10.04
C ILE A 113 10.21 -9.08 -11.50
N GLU A 114 11.38 -8.90 -12.11
CA GLU A 114 11.50 -8.53 -13.54
C GLU A 114 10.88 -9.60 -14.45
N MET A 115 11.26 -10.86 -14.26
CA MET A 115 10.74 -11.98 -15.06
C MET A 115 9.22 -12.13 -14.94
N VAL A 116 8.69 -11.95 -13.75
CA VAL A 116 7.26 -12.04 -13.50
C VAL A 116 6.53 -10.82 -14.08
N SER A 117 7.12 -9.63 -14.04
CA SER A 117 6.59 -8.42 -14.68
C SER A 117 6.52 -8.57 -16.20
N GLU A 118 7.58 -9.09 -16.83
CA GLU A 118 7.61 -9.40 -18.26
C GLU A 118 6.51 -10.41 -18.64
N PHE A 119 6.33 -11.44 -17.81
CA PHE A 119 5.27 -12.43 -17.99
C PHE A 119 3.87 -11.80 -17.93
N ILE A 120 3.61 -10.85 -17.02
CA ILE A 120 2.32 -10.11 -16.99
C ILE A 120 2.11 -9.38 -18.29
N VAL A 121 3.07 -8.55 -18.70
CA VAL A 121 2.92 -7.68 -19.87
C VAL A 121 2.54 -8.54 -21.07
N ASN A 122 3.23 -9.66 -21.25
CA ASN A 122 2.94 -10.64 -22.29
C ASN A 122 1.53 -11.24 -22.23
N ILE A 123 0.98 -11.50 -21.03
CA ILE A 123 -0.42 -11.94 -20.90
C ILE A 123 -1.36 -10.79 -21.25
N ASN A 124 -1.09 -9.59 -20.78
CA ASN A 124 -1.98 -8.44 -20.88
C ASN A 124 -2.15 -7.94 -22.31
N VAL A 125 -1.13 -8.12 -23.16
CA VAL A 125 -1.18 -7.80 -24.59
C VAL A 125 -1.60 -8.99 -25.46
N ASN A 126 -2.04 -10.11 -24.87
CA ASN A 126 -2.42 -11.28 -25.64
C ASN A 126 -3.87 -11.20 -26.16
N GLU A 127 -4.04 -10.98 -27.46
CA GLU A 127 -5.35 -10.86 -28.10
C GLU A 127 -6.25 -12.09 -27.97
N SER A 128 -5.67 -13.30 -27.98
CA SER A 128 -6.45 -14.54 -27.89
C SER A 128 -7.10 -14.67 -26.51
N ILE A 129 -6.38 -14.26 -25.47
CA ILE A 129 -6.89 -14.22 -24.10
C ILE A 129 -7.97 -13.15 -23.98
N TYR A 130 -7.73 -11.96 -24.54
CA TYR A 130 -8.69 -10.87 -24.50
C TYR A 130 -10.03 -11.23 -25.14
N LYS A 131 -10.01 -11.77 -26.38
CA LYS A 131 -11.23 -12.20 -27.10
C LYS A 131 -12.05 -13.20 -26.29
N LEU A 132 -11.35 -14.13 -25.64
CA LEU A 132 -11.98 -15.14 -24.80
C LEU A 132 -12.62 -14.54 -23.54
N LEU A 133 -11.96 -13.60 -22.86
CA LEU A 133 -12.55 -12.91 -21.71
C LEU A 133 -13.80 -12.11 -22.13
N MET A 134 -13.74 -11.45 -23.29
CA MET A 134 -14.88 -10.72 -23.86
C MET A 134 -16.08 -11.61 -24.17
N GLU A 135 -15.86 -12.83 -24.68
CA GLU A 135 -16.93 -13.80 -24.94
C GLU A 135 -17.66 -14.21 -23.64
N ASN A 136 -16.92 -14.37 -22.54
CA ASN A 136 -17.46 -14.80 -21.24
C ASN A 136 -18.18 -13.68 -20.47
N LEU A 137 -18.07 -12.41 -20.88
CA LEU A 137 -18.86 -11.31 -20.29
C LEU A 137 -20.37 -11.51 -20.45
N LYS A 138 -20.79 -12.37 -21.37
CA LYS A 138 -22.20 -12.68 -21.68
C LYS A 138 -22.78 -13.79 -20.80
N GLU A 139 -21.96 -14.45 -19.98
CA GLU A 139 -22.42 -15.53 -19.11
C GLU A 139 -23.12 -15.01 -17.84
N LYS A 140 -23.99 -15.84 -17.23
CA LYS A 140 -24.57 -15.56 -15.92
C LYS A 140 -23.52 -15.81 -14.83
N LEU A 141 -22.87 -14.73 -14.40
CA LEU A 141 -21.85 -14.72 -13.35
C LEU A 141 -22.43 -14.13 -12.04
N THR A 142 -21.82 -14.46 -10.90
CA THR A 142 -22.07 -13.72 -9.65
C THR A 142 -21.57 -12.27 -9.74
N ASN A 143 -21.99 -11.41 -8.82
CA ASN A 143 -21.53 -10.01 -8.79
C ASN A 143 -20.01 -9.90 -8.65
N GLU A 144 -19.40 -10.71 -7.78
CA GLU A 144 -17.94 -10.77 -7.62
C GLU A 144 -17.29 -11.25 -8.93
N GLU A 145 -17.73 -12.36 -9.52
CA GLU A 145 -17.15 -12.87 -10.78
C GLU A 145 -17.26 -11.87 -11.94
N SER A 146 -18.41 -11.21 -12.07
CA SER A 146 -18.63 -10.20 -13.11
C SER A 146 -17.70 -9.01 -12.91
N PHE A 147 -17.57 -8.49 -11.68
CA PHE A 147 -16.67 -7.37 -11.37
C PHE A 147 -15.23 -7.69 -11.79
N VAL A 148 -14.80 -8.92 -11.51
CA VAL A 148 -13.44 -9.39 -11.75
C VAL A 148 -13.15 -9.54 -13.22
N LEU A 149 -14.06 -10.19 -13.94
CA LEU A 149 -13.93 -10.36 -15.38
C LEU A 149 -13.91 -9.00 -16.09
N LYS A 150 -14.76 -8.05 -15.67
CA LYS A 150 -14.78 -6.68 -16.22
C LYS A 150 -13.47 -5.96 -15.99
N HIS A 151 -12.93 -6.01 -14.77
CA HIS A 151 -11.64 -5.41 -14.48
C HIS A 151 -10.51 -6.07 -15.34
N MET A 152 -10.68 -7.33 -15.80
CA MET A 152 -9.61 -8.08 -16.49
C MET A 152 -9.51 -7.62 -17.91
N VAL A 153 -10.67 -7.65 -18.56
CA VAL A 153 -10.90 -7.08 -19.88
C VAL A 153 -10.38 -5.65 -19.89
N ARG A 154 -10.81 -4.84 -18.93
CA ARG A 154 -10.39 -3.45 -18.81
C ARG A 154 -8.89 -3.31 -18.61
N SER A 155 -8.25 -4.07 -17.72
CA SER A 155 -6.80 -4.06 -17.55
C SER A 155 -6.02 -4.42 -18.83
N MET A 156 -6.57 -5.27 -19.69
CA MET A 156 -5.97 -5.58 -20.99
C MET A 156 -6.22 -4.48 -22.02
N GLU A 157 -7.42 -3.89 -22.02
CA GLU A 157 -7.73 -2.70 -22.82
C GLU A 157 -6.86 -1.51 -22.41
N GLN A 158 -6.59 -1.40 -21.10
CA GLN A 158 -5.63 -0.50 -20.47
C GLN A 158 -4.18 -0.78 -20.87
N GLN A 159 -3.90 -1.84 -21.62
CA GLN A 159 -2.60 -2.08 -22.28
C GLN A 159 -2.69 -2.07 -23.81
N GLY A 160 -3.83 -1.65 -24.36
CA GLY A 160 -4.01 -1.49 -25.80
C GLY A 160 -4.11 -2.83 -26.53
N VAL A 161 -4.54 -3.91 -25.87
CA VAL A 161 -4.69 -5.23 -26.52
C VAL A 161 -5.69 -5.21 -27.69
N HIS A 162 -6.65 -4.28 -27.66
CA HIS A 162 -7.70 -4.12 -28.67
C HIS A 162 -7.29 -3.18 -29.81
N LEU A 163 -6.10 -2.57 -29.74
CA LEU A 163 -5.64 -1.55 -30.67
C LEU A 163 -4.67 -2.13 -31.74
N PRO A 164 -4.66 -1.58 -32.97
CA PRO A 164 -3.70 -1.95 -34.02
C PRO A 164 -2.23 -1.72 -33.60
N GLU A 165 -1.30 -2.51 -34.16
CA GLU A 165 0.13 -2.47 -33.79
C GLU A 165 0.81 -1.11 -34.05
N ASP A 166 0.38 -0.40 -35.10
CA ASP A 166 0.97 0.88 -35.53
C ASP A 166 0.79 2.03 -34.52
N SER A 167 -0.10 1.86 -33.52
CA SER A 167 -0.49 2.90 -32.56
C SER A 167 0.27 2.85 -31.22
N LYS A 168 1.28 1.98 -31.04
CA LYS A 168 1.77 1.58 -29.70
C LYS A 168 3.01 2.32 -29.12
N MET A 169 3.55 3.41 -29.70
CA MET A 169 4.87 3.97 -29.26
C MET A 169 5.03 5.51 -29.26
N LYS A 170 5.36 6.14 -28.09
CA LYS A 170 6.40 7.21 -27.85
C LYS A 170 6.27 8.09 -26.58
N GLU A 171 7.32 8.13 -25.73
CA GLU A 171 7.69 9.02 -24.58
C GLU A 171 6.65 9.46 -23.49
N LEU A 172 6.84 9.05 -22.22
CA LEU A 172 5.84 8.87 -21.14
C LEU A 172 4.64 9.84 -21.03
N HIS A 173 4.81 11.17 -21.04
CA HIS A 173 3.69 12.13 -20.96
C HIS A 173 2.90 12.17 -22.27
N LYS A 174 3.64 12.21 -23.39
CA LYS A 174 3.10 12.06 -24.73
C LYS A 174 2.49 10.67 -24.94
N ILE A 175 3.12 9.59 -24.44
CA ILE A 175 2.53 8.22 -24.43
C ILE A 175 1.21 8.27 -23.71
N ARG A 176 1.17 8.77 -22.47
CA ARG A 176 -0.02 8.69 -21.62
C ARG A 176 -1.19 9.47 -22.20
N THR A 177 -0.92 10.63 -22.82
CA THR A 177 -1.90 11.47 -23.52
C THR A 177 -2.35 10.82 -24.84
N GLU A 178 -1.43 10.42 -25.72
CA GLU A 178 -1.76 9.72 -26.97
C GLU A 178 -2.47 8.39 -26.71
N LEU A 179 -2.10 7.67 -25.65
CA LEU A 179 -2.70 6.39 -25.25
C LEU A 179 -4.10 6.57 -24.66
N SER A 180 -4.39 7.70 -23.99
CA SER A 180 -5.78 8.02 -23.61
C SER A 180 -6.63 8.35 -24.84
N GLU A 181 -6.12 9.15 -25.78
CA GLU A 181 -6.82 9.52 -27.02
C GLU A 181 -7.09 8.30 -27.90
N LEU A 182 -6.08 7.44 -28.10
CA LEU A 182 -6.20 6.16 -28.82
C LEU A 182 -7.20 5.19 -28.18
N ARG A 183 -7.50 5.37 -26.88
CA ARG A 183 -8.49 4.57 -26.14
C ARG A 183 -9.85 5.22 -26.06
N GLY A 184 -10.05 6.35 -26.74
CA GLY A 184 -11.31 7.09 -26.77
C GLY A 184 -11.59 7.93 -25.53
N TYR A 185 -10.57 8.30 -24.75
CA TYR A 185 -10.69 9.25 -23.64
C TYR A 185 -10.13 10.61 -24.05
N ASP A 186 -10.77 11.68 -23.56
CA ASP A 186 -10.36 13.05 -23.87
C ASP A 186 -8.99 13.43 -23.30
N ASN A 187 -8.57 12.79 -22.19
CA ASN A 187 -7.27 13.00 -21.55
C ASN A 187 -6.90 11.83 -20.61
N TYR A 188 -5.65 11.83 -20.12
CA TYR A 188 -5.14 10.77 -19.24
C TYR A 188 -5.85 10.70 -17.87
N LEU A 189 -6.33 11.83 -17.34
CA LEU A 189 -7.03 11.87 -16.04
C LEU A 189 -8.34 11.09 -16.10
N ASN A 190 -9.16 11.32 -17.12
CA ASN A 190 -10.40 10.60 -17.35
C ASN A 190 -10.16 9.09 -17.56
N TYR A 191 -9.00 8.72 -18.09
CA TYR A 191 -8.60 7.33 -18.23
C TYR A 191 -8.21 6.68 -16.89
N ILE A 192 -7.40 7.34 -16.06
CA ILE A 192 -6.90 6.75 -14.81
C ILE A 192 -7.92 6.78 -13.66
N GLN A 193 -8.77 7.81 -13.63
CA GLN A 193 -9.75 8.04 -12.54
C GLN A 193 -11.04 7.24 -12.71
N GLN A 194 -11.28 6.59 -13.85
CA GLN A 194 -12.53 5.88 -14.11
C GLN A 194 -12.75 4.65 -13.18
N GLU A 195 -11.76 4.23 -12.37
CA GLU A 195 -11.93 3.21 -11.31
C GLU A 195 -11.96 3.81 -9.89
N CYS A 196 -11.80 5.13 -9.78
CA CYS A 196 -11.95 5.90 -8.57
C CYS A 196 -13.44 6.19 -8.30
N ILE A 197 -13.77 6.44 -7.03
CA ILE A 197 -15.09 6.94 -6.61
C ILE A 197 -15.36 8.30 -7.26
N LEU A 198 -14.37 9.20 -7.27
CA LEU A 198 -14.40 10.40 -8.13
C LEU A 198 -13.96 10.01 -9.54
N SER A 199 -14.91 9.57 -10.35
CA SER A 199 -14.64 8.95 -11.65
C SER A 199 -14.35 9.91 -12.82
N ASN A 200 -14.33 11.23 -12.57
CA ASN A 200 -14.22 12.28 -13.58
C ASN A 200 -13.28 13.39 -13.12
N SER A 201 -12.40 13.87 -14.01
CA SER A 201 -11.42 14.93 -13.72
C SER A 201 -12.07 16.24 -13.29
N ASN A 202 -13.27 16.56 -13.78
CA ASN A 202 -14.00 17.77 -13.38
C ASN A 202 -14.46 17.70 -11.92
N ASP A 203 -14.92 16.54 -11.47
CA ASP A 203 -15.38 16.35 -10.08
C ASP A 203 -14.17 16.45 -9.12
N VAL A 204 -13.02 15.89 -9.52
CA VAL A 204 -11.76 16.02 -8.77
C VAL A 204 -11.34 17.49 -8.70
N TYR A 205 -11.39 18.20 -9.82
CA TYR A 205 -11.01 19.61 -9.87
C TYR A 205 -11.93 20.51 -9.01
N GLU A 206 -13.25 20.30 -9.07
CA GLU A 206 -14.21 21.00 -8.21
C GLU A 206 -13.98 20.69 -6.72
N PHE A 207 -13.72 19.42 -6.39
CA PHE A 207 -13.36 18.99 -5.05
C PHE A 207 -12.14 19.75 -4.53
N LEU A 208 -11.05 19.82 -5.30
CA LEU A 208 -9.82 20.53 -4.92
C LEU A 208 -10.06 22.04 -4.74
N ILE A 209 -10.88 22.68 -5.58
CA ILE A 209 -11.24 24.10 -5.43
C ILE A 209 -11.97 24.33 -4.10
N ASN A 210 -12.93 23.47 -3.77
CA ASN A 210 -13.69 23.57 -2.53
C ASN A 210 -12.79 23.33 -1.31
N CYS A 211 -11.87 22.36 -1.37
CA CYS A 211 -10.84 22.17 -0.36
C CYS A 211 -9.99 23.43 -0.16
N SER A 212 -9.53 24.06 -1.24
CA SER A 212 -8.73 25.31 -1.16
C SER A 212 -9.49 26.44 -0.45
N LYS A 213 -10.77 26.64 -0.78
CA LYS A 213 -11.62 27.66 -0.15
C LYS A 213 -11.79 27.43 1.35
N LEU A 214 -12.01 26.17 1.75
CA LEU A 214 -12.23 25.79 3.15
C LEU A 214 -10.93 25.85 3.97
N LEU A 215 -9.79 25.51 3.37
CA LEU A 215 -8.50 25.43 4.04
C LEU A 215 -7.86 26.81 4.25
N LYS A 216 -8.16 27.78 3.38
CA LYS A 216 -7.59 29.13 3.41
C LYS A 216 -7.56 29.80 4.79
N PRO A 217 -8.69 29.97 5.51
CA PRO A 217 -8.66 30.66 6.80
C PRO A 217 -7.77 29.95 7.83
N CYS A 218 -7.76 28.62 7.85
CA CYS A 218 -6.91 27.84 8.74
C CYS A 218 -5.42 27.99 8.36
N LEU A 219 -5.10 27.95 7.07
CA LEU A 219 -3.73 28.13 6.58
C LEU A 219 -3.16 29.49 7.00
N PHE A 220 -3.89 30.57 6.75
CA PHE A 220 -3.41 31.91 7.09
C PHE A 220 -3.25 32.08 8.61
N ASN A 221 -4.16 31.52 9.41
CA ASN A 221 -4.00 31.49 10.85
C ASN A 221 -2.74 30.73 11.28
N ASP A 222 -2.45 29.55 10.70
CA ASP A 222 -1.25 28.78 11.04
C ASP A 222 0.04 29.49 10.61
N LEU A 223 0.03 30.18 9.46
CA LEU A 223 1.16 31.01 9.01
C LEU A 223 1.39 32.22 9.94
N ASP A 224 0.32 32.87 10.40
CA ASP A 224 0.39 33.95 11.40
C ASP A 224 0.95 33.44 12.73
N GLN A 225 0.53 32.26 13.18
CA GLN A 225 1.07 31.63 14.39
C GLN A 225 2.55 31.27 14.24
N LEU A 226 2.98 30.75 13.08
CA LEU A 226 4.41 30.49 12.80
C LEU A 226 5.23 31.78 12.82
N LEU A 227 4.69 32.87 12.27
CA LEU A 227 5.36 34.17 12.31
C LEU A 227 5.51 34.69 13.75
N GLN A 228 4.47 34.58 14.56
CA GLN A 228 4.53 34.93 15.99
C GLN A 228 5.55 34.05 16.73
N TYR A 229 5.59 32.74 16.44
CA TYR A 229 6.56 31.83 17.03
C TYR A 229 8.00 32.19 16.65
N LYS A 230 8.26 32.55 15.38
CA LYS A 230 9.56 33.09 14.94
C LYS A 230 9.94 34.33 15.76
N GLN A 231 9.04 35.32 15.86
CA GLN A 231 9.29 36.56 16.59
C GLN A 231 9.63 36.30 18.07
N LEU A 232 8.90 35.40 18.73
CA LEU A 232 9.15 34.99 20.13
C LEU A 232 10.54 34.34 20.33
N ILE A 233 10.98 33.48 19.41
CA ILE A 233 12.32 32.86 19.48
C ILE A 233 13.42 33.93 19.39
N HIS A 234 13.22 34.94 18.55
CA HIS A 234 14.17 36.04 18.35
C HIS A 234 14.22 37.00 19.53
N GLU A 235 13.09 37.33 20.18
CA GLU A 235 13.08 38.18 21.39
C GLU A 235 13.92 37.61 22.55
N ASN A 236 14.05 36.28 22.60
CA ASN A 236 14.88 35.57 23.58
C ASN A 236 16.38 35.56 23.21
N ARG A 237 16.75 35.99 22.01
CA ARG A 237 18.14 36.20 21.57
C ARG A 237 18.47 37.70 21.69
N SER A 238 19.63 38.03 22.27
CA SER A 238 20.03 39.41 22.62
C SER A 238 19.65 40.46 21.57
N LYS A 239 18.84 41.46 21.98
CA LYS A 239 18.22 42.58 21.23
C LYS A 239 19.10 43.46 20.32
N LYS A 240 20.34 43.10 20.02
CA LYS A 240 21.32 44.10 19.56
C LYS A 240 21.30 44.46 18.08
N ASP A 241 20.71 43.68 17.18
CA ASP A 241 20.51 44.08 15.77
C ASP A 241 19.37 43.25 15.15
N MET A 242 18.10 43.65 15.31
CA MET A 242 17.01 43.04 14.52
C MET A 242 17.04 43.63 13.12
N ASP A 243 17.41 42.81 12.14
CA ASP A 243 17.25 43.14 10.72
C ASP A 243 15.78 43.01 10.30
N ILE A 244 15.34 43.80 9.32
CA ILE A 244 13.95 43.80 8.80
C ILE A 244 13.58 42.41 8.24
N SER A 245 14.58 41.66 7.77
CA SER A 245 14.45 40.27 7.32
C SER A 245 13.98 39.29 8.42
N GLU A 246 14.13 39.63 9.70
CA GLU A 246 13.71 38.77 10.82
C GLU A 246 12.21 38.91 11.17
N GLN A 247 11.53 39.93 10.63
CA GLN A 247 10.10 40.20 10.89
C GLN A 247 9.14 39.51 9.91
N GLN A 248 9.67 38.80 8.90
CA GLN A 248 8.88 38.11 7.89
C GLN A 248 9.09 36.60 7.95
N LEU A 249 8.10 35.84 7.49
CA LEU A 249 8.23 34.41 7.29
C LEU A 249 8.77 34.13 5.88
N HIS A 250 9.92 33.46 5.78
CA HIS A 250 10.51 33.05 4.51
C HIS A 250 10.21 31.58 4.18
N PRO A 251 10.31 31.17 2.90
CA PRO A 251 10.06 29.78 2.50
C PRO A 251 10.88 28.74 3.27
N TRP A 252 12.15 29.04 3.56
CA TRP A 252 13.03 28.14 4.32
C TRP A 252 12.72 28.11 5.83
N ASP A 253 11.94 29.07 6.34
CA ASP A 253 11.57 29.12 7.76
C ASP A 253 10.42 28.15 8.08
N VAL A 254 9.49 27.93 7.14
CA VAL A 254 8.23 27.21 7.39
C VAL A 254 8.50 25.81 7.96
N GLU A 255 9.28 25.00 7.23
CA GLU A 255 9.58 23.62 7.65
C GLU A 255 10.45 23.58 8.91
N TYR A 256 11.40 24.52 9.03
CA TYR A 256 12.28 24.61 10.19
C TYR A 256 11.50 24.92 11.47
N LEU A 257 10.63 25.93 11.44
CA LEU A 257 9.85 26.38 12.59
C LEU A 257 8.80 25.36 13.00
N ILE A 258 8.12 24.72 12.04
CA ILE A 258 7.20 23.62 12.31
C ILE A 258 7.93 22.51 13.06
N ASN A 259 9.06 22.04 12.52
CA ASN A 259 9.84 20.97 13.14
C ASN A 259 10.39 21.36 14.52
N MET A 260 10.86 22.59 14.69
CA MET A 260 11.32 23.09 15.98
C MET A 260 10.19 23.10 17.02
N SER A 261 9.03 23.64 16.66
CA SER A 261 7.85 23.71 17.52
C SER A 261 7.33 22.31 17.88
N ARG A 262 7.30 21.39 16.92
CA ARG A 262 6.90 19.99 17.11
C ARG A 262 7.87 19.22 18.00
N ASN A 263 9.18 19.47 17.86
CA ASN A 263 10.22 18.84 18.67
C ASN A 263 10.18 19.27 20.14
N GLU A 264 9.85 20.55 20.43
CA GLU A 264 9.67 21.04 21.80
C GLU A 264 8.53 20.32 22.55
N ARG A 265 7.55 19.80 21.82
CA ARG A 265 6.37 19.09 22.36
C ARG A 265 6.45 17.59 22.18
N ASN A 266 7.56 17.08 21.65
CA ASN A 266 7.69 15.69 21.31
C ASN A 266 7.74 14.80 22.56
N VAL A 267 7.02 13.69 22.54
CA VAL A 267 6.97 12.69 23.60
C VAL A 267 7.45 11.36 23.02
N ASN A 268 8.23 10.63 23.80
CA ASN A 268 8.68 9.30 23.42
C ASN A 268 7.83 8.23 24.12
N ILE A 269 7.30 7.28 23.35
CA ILE A 269 6.45 6.16 23.80
C ILE A 269 7.07 4.83 23.41
N SER A 270 6.83 3.76 24.19
CA SER A 270 7.37 2.43 23.87
C SER A 270 6.57 1.74 22.77
N LEU A 271 7.24 0.92 21.95
CA LEU A 271 6.54 0.04 21.00
C LEU A 271 5.55 -0.90 21.69
N LEU A 272 5.86 -1.35 22.91
CA LEU A 272 4.95 -2.17 23.70
C LEU A 272 3.64 -1.44 24.03
N SER A 273 3.70 -0.14 24.37
CA SER A 273 2.50 0.67 24.61
C SER A 273 1.63 0.79 23.36
N LEU A 274 2.23 0.96 22.18
CA LEU A 274 1.53 1.02 20.89
C LEU A 274 0.84 -0.29 20.54
N ILE A 275 1.54 -1.42 20.66
CA ILE A 275 0.97 -2.76 20.41
C ILE A 275 -0.14 -3.06 21.42
N THR A 276 0.03 -2.65 22.69
CA THR A 276 -0.97 -2.80 23.75
C THR A 276 -2.23 -2.00 23.41
N TYR A 277 -2.07 -0.73 23.04
CA TYR A 277 -3.17 0.13 22.61
C TYR A 277 -3.87 -0.44 21.36
N PHE A 278 -3.12 -0.89 20.36
CA PHE A 278 -3.68 -1.52 19.16
C PHE A 278 -4.50 -2.78 19.50
N ASN A 279 -4.03 -3.62 20.44
CA ASN A 279 -4.78 -4.78 20.92
C ASN A 279 -6.09 -4.39 21.62
N ILE A 280 -6.07 -3.35 22.48
CA ILE A 280 -7.29 -2.82 23.12
C ILE A 280 -8.26 -2.31 22.05
N LEU A 281 -7.76 -1.56 21.06
CA LEU A 281 -8.56 -1.02 19.96
C LEU A 281 -9.24 -2.13 19.15
N LEU A 282 -8.50 -3.18 18.77
CA LEU A 282 -9.06 -4.34 18.05
C LEU A 282 -10.12 -5.09 18.86
N ASN A 283 -9.91 -5.22 20.18
CA ASN A 283 -10.87 -5.85 21.04
C ASN A 283 -12.17 -5.05 21.09
N LYS A 284 -12.10 -3.73 21.32
CA LYS A 284 -13.29 -2.88 21.41
C LYS A 284 -14.04 -2.74 20.08
N LEU A 285 -13.33 -2.67 18.96
CA LEU A 285 -13.96 -2.46 17.65
C LEU A 285 -14.47 -3.76 17.01
N PHE A 286 -13.73 -4.87 17.15
CA PHE A 286 -13.96 -6.08 16.34
C PHE A 286 -14.10 -7.36 17.16
N ASN A 287 -13.94 -7.27 18.48
CA ASN A 287 -13.84 -8.40 19.39
C ASN A 287 -12.70 -9.36 18.99
N ILE A 288 -11.56 -8.77 18.61
CA ILE A 288 -10.34 -9.47 18.17
C ILE A 288 -9.22 -9.19 19.17
N THR A 289 -8.44 -10.21 19.50
CA THR A 289 -7.21 -10.09 20.29
C THR A 289 -5.98 -10.40 19.44
N ILE A 290 -4.86 -9.81 19.80
CA ILE A 290 -3.55 -10.07 19.20
C ILE A 290 -2.73 -10.88 20.18
N GLU A 291 -2.28 -12.05 19.76
CA GLU A 291 -1.55 -13.00 20.60
C GLU A 291 -0.18 -13.31 19.98
N PRO A 292 0.92 -13.26 20.75
CA PRO A 292 2.24 -13.64 20.24
C PRO A 292 2.23 -15.10 19.79
N SER A 293 2.85 -15.38 18.65
CA SER A 293 2.91 -16.74 18.12
C SER A 293 4.22 -17.42 18.52
N GLU A 294 4.14 -18.54 19.26
CA GLU A 294 5.27 -19.46 19.52
C GLU A 294 5.64 -20.33 18.29
N SER A 295 5.53 -19.74 17.10
CA SER A 295 5.61 -20.46 15.83
C SER A 295 7.02 -21.02 15.59
N GLN A 296 7.11 -22.30 15.16
CA GLN A 296 8.35 -22.93 14.67
C GLN A 296 8.70 -22.53 13.22
N GLU A 297 8.04 -21.52 12.65
CA GLU A 297 8.33 -21.01 11.31
C GLU A 297 9.76 -20.46 11.22
N THR A 298 10.38 -20.64 10.05
CA THR A 298 11.67 -20.04 9.75
C THR A 298 11.47 -18.65 9.17
N PHE A 299 11.97 -17.64 9.87
CA PHE A 299 12.02 -16.26 9.40
C PHE A 299 13.31 -15.98 8.63
N TYR A 300 13.29 -14.95 7.78
CA TYR A 300 14.50 -14.49 7.10
C TYR A 300 15.44 -13.69 8.02
N ASP A 301 14.94 -13.24 9.18
CA ASP A 301 15.68 -12.53 10.23
C ASP A 301 15.09 -12.89 11.60
N GLU A 302 15.95 -12.98 12.62
CA GLU A 302 15.57 -13.39 13.98
C GLU A 302 14.74 -12.33 14.73
N ASN A 303 14.79 -11.07 14.30
CA ASN A 303 14.04 -9.97 14.91
C ASN A 303 12.63 -9.80 14.33
N VAL A 304 12.23 -10.66 13.38
CA VAL A 304 10.86 -10.64 12.83
C VAL A 304 9.90 -11.25 13.84
N ILE A 305 8.92 -10.46 14.26
CA ILE A 305 7.91 -10.86 15.25
C ILE A 305 6.66 -11.33 14.51
N LYS A 306 6.03 -12.40 15.00
CA LYS A 306 4.73 -12.87 14.50
C LYS A 306 3.67 -12.81 15.60
N TYR A 307 2.54 -12.19 15.27
CA TYR A 307 1.32 -12.20 16.05
C TYR A 307 0.20 -12.91 15.29
N ASN A 308 -0.67 -13.60 16.02
CA ASN A 308 -1.93 -14.14 15.51
C ASN A 308 -3.07 -13.21 15.94
N LEU A 309 -3.97 -12.89 15.02
CA LEU A 309 -5.23 -12.26 15.36
C LEU A 309 -6.24 -13.36 15.66
N VAL A 310 -6.85 -13.29 16.83
CA VAL A 310 -7.75 -14.32 17.37
C VAL A 310 -9.13 -13.72 17.58
N LYS A 311 -10.14 -14.44 17.11
CA LYS A 311 -11.56 -14.10 17.31
C LYS A 311 -12.30 -15.36 17.74
N ASP A 312 -13.06 -15.27 18.83
CA ASP A 312 -13.81 -16.40 19.41
C ASP A 312 -12.93 -17.65 19.64
N GLY A 313 -11.69 -17.44 20.11
CA GLY A 313 -10.71 -18.51 20.36
C GLY A 313 -10.10 -19.14 19.10
N LYS A 314 -10.32 -18.56 17.91
CA LYS A 314 -9.77 -19.06 16.63
C LYS A 314 -8.88 -18.03 15.96
N VAL A 315 -7.74 -18.50 15.44
CA VAL A 315 -6.86 -17.67 14.59
C VAL A 315 -7.58 -17.35 13.29
N ILE A 316 -7.68 -16.06 12.97
CA ILE A 316 -8.31 -15.56 11.74
C ILE A 316 -7.30 -14.99 10.74
N SER A 317 -6.11 -14.58 11.20
CA SER A 317 -5.06 -14.01 10.36
C SER A 317 -3.73 -13.89 11.11
N SER A 318 -2.65 -13.57 10.39
CA SER A 318 -1.30 -13.42 10.97
C SER A 318 -0.66 -12.08 10.60
N LEU A 319 -0.14 -11.39 11.62
CA LEU A 319 0.58 -10.12 11.52
C LEU A 319 2.08 -10.37 11.76
N TYR A 320 2.92 -9.88 10.86
CA TYR A 320 4.37 -9.93 11.00
C TYR A 320 4.92 -8.51 11.20
N LEU A 321 5.93 -8.34 12.05
CA LEU A 321 6.59 -7.06 12.30
C LEU A 321 8.09 -7.18 12.03
N ASP A 322 8.60 -6.37 11.10
CA ASP A 322 10.04 -6.22 10.80
C ASP A 322 10.45 -4.76 11.03
N LEU A 323 10.70 -4.43 12.31
CA LEU A 323 10.71 -3.05 12.78
C LEU A 323 12.08 -2.38 12.73
N PHE A 324 13.17 -3.15 12.79
CA PHE A 324 14.50 -2.61 13.08
C PHE A 324 15.38 -2.47 11.82
N GLU A 325 16.25 -1.46 11.84
CA GLU A 325 17.35 -1.32 10.89
C GLU A 325 18.34 -2.48 10.99
N ARG A 326 18.87 -2.89 9.85
CA ARG A 326 19.99 -3.84 9.76
C ARG A 326 20.76 -3.62 8.48
N LEU A 327 21.98 -4.15 8.44
CA LEU A 327 22.83 -4.10 7.26
C LEU A 327 22.05 -4.62 6.03
N ASN A 328 22.07 -3.83 4.97
CA ASN A 328 21.44 -4.11 3.68
C ASN A 328 19.89 -4.12 3.63
N LYS A 329 19.20 -3.77 4.71
CA LYS A 329 17.77 -3.47 4.65
C LYS A 329 17.60 -2.05 4.09
N HIS A 330 16.75 -1.89 3.09
CA HIS A 330 16.39 -0.57 2.59
C HIS A 330 15.58 0.20 3.64
N SER A 331 15.87 1.50 3.80
CA SER A 331 15.08 2.35 4.70
C SER A 331 13.71 2.62 4.08
N ILE A 332 12.74 1.82 4.49
CA ILE A 332 11.34 1.91 4.05
C ILE A 332 10.41 1.80 5.26
N SER A 333 9.30 2.54 5.19
CA SER A 333 8.12 2.36 6.02
C SER A 333 6.99 1.93 5.10
N ALA A 334 6.62 0.65 5.17
CA ALA A 334 5.63 0.10 4.25
C ALA A 334 4.99 -1.19 4.77
N GLN A 335 3.74 -1.37 4.36
CA GLN A 335 2.97 -2.60 4.48
C GLN A 335 3.17 -3.50 3.25
N PHE A 336 3.42 -4.80 3.47
CA PHE A 336 3.39 -5.81 2.42
C PHE A 336 2.42 -6.94 2.73
N THR A 337 1.49 -7.22 1.81
CA THR A 337 0.61 -8.39 1.93
C THR A 337 1.40 -9.66 1.66
N ILE A 338 1.59 -10.53 2.64
CA ILE A 338 2.22 -11.85 2.44
C ILE A 338 1.22 -12.80 1.80
N ARG A 339 -0.02 -12.82 2.31
CA ARG A 339 -1.07 -13.73 1.84
C ARG A 339 -2.43 -13.05 1.88
N CYS A 340 -3.18 -13.16 0.79
CA CYS A 340 -4.54 -12.64 0.71
C CYS A 340 -5.56 -13.63 1.27
N SER A 341 -6.72 -13.11 1.67
CA SER A 341 -7.91 -13.92 1.93
C SER A 341 -8.45 -14.48 0.62
N LYS A 342 -8.87 -15.75 0.61
CA LYS A 342 -9.62 -16.36 -0.50
C LYS A 342 -10.34 -17.63 -0.05
N LYS A 343 -11.38 -18.02 -0.77
CA LYS A 343 -12.11 -19.27 -0.55
C LYS A 343 -11.79 -20.26 -1.66
N ILE A 344 -11.37 -21.46 -1.28
CA ILE A 344 -10.92 -22.53 -2.18
C ILE A 344 -11.96 -23.64 -2.19
N ASN A 345 -12.49 -23.98 -3.36
CA ASN A 345 -13.48 -25.05 -3.48
C ASN A 345 -12.82 -26.44 -3.28
N THR A 346 -13.34 -27.21 -2.33
CA THR A 346 -12.86 -28.56 -1.96
C THR A 346 -13.17 -29.64 -3.00
N LYS A 347 -14.16 -29.42 -3.88
CA LYS A 347 -14.56 -30.39 -4.91
C LYS A 347 -13.56 -30.50 -6.06
N ASN A 348 -12.59 -29.58 -6.15
CA ASN A 348 -11.60 -29.57 -7.21
C ASN A 348 -10.32 -30.31 -6.76
N LYS A 349 -9.96 -31.39 -7.46
CA LYS A 349 -8.77 -32.22 -7.15
C LYS A 349 -7.46 -31.40 -7.11
N ASN A 350 -7.37 -30.30 -7.88
CA ASN A 350 -6.19 -29.43 -7.89
C ASN A 350 -6.06 -28.55 -6.63
N SER A 351 -7.19 -28.18 -6.03
CA SER A 351 -7.24 -27.45 -4.76
C SER A 351 -6.60 -28.24 -3.63
N MET A 352 -6.90 -29.54 -3.57
CA MET A 352 -6.41 -30.46 -2.55
C MET A 352 -4.88 -30.60 -2.60
N TYR A 353 -4.30 -30.54 -3.80
CA TYR A 353 -2.85 -30.61 -3.98
C TYR A 353 -2.13 -29.35 -3.48
N ILE A 354 -2.68 -28.16 -3.73
CA ILE A 354 -2.09 -26.89 -3.26
C ILE A 354 -2.14 -26.81 -1.73
N LEU A 355 -3.21 -27.32 -1.12
CA LEU A 355 -3.33 -27.39 0.32
C LEU A 355 -2.26 -28.28 0.95
N ASN A 356 -1.83 -29.35 0.28
CA ASN A 356 -0.74 -30.20 0.75
C ASN A 356 0.66 -29.57 0.65
N LEU A 357 0.82 -28.47 -0.10
CA LEU A 357 2.09 -27.75 -0.24
C LEU A 357 2.24 -26.59 0.76
N VAL A 358 1.17 -26.21 1.45
CA VAL A 358 1.12 -25.02 2.29
C VAL A 358 0.77 -25.44 3.71
N HIS A 359 1.42 -24.83 4.69
CA HIS A 359 1.26 -25.21 6.10
C HIS A 359 -0.21 -25.20 6.53
N GLU A 360 -0.67 -26.24 7.23
CA GLU A 360 -2.10 -26.46 7.57
C GLU A 360 -2.70 -25.29 8.35
N ASN A 361 -1.91 -24.68 9.24
CA ASN A 361 -2.27 -23.48 10.03
C ASN A 361 -2.63 -22.24 9.18
N ASN A 362 -2.38 -22.26 7.86
CA ASN A 362 -2.69 -21.16 6.96
C ASN A 362 -4.11 -21.21 6.40
N PHE A 363 -4.88 -22.24 6.76
CA PHE A 363 -6.24 -22.43 6.26
C PHE A 363 -7.20 -22.86 7.37
N VAL A 364 -8.47 -22.57 7.14
CA VAL A 364 -9.57 -23.09 7.95
C VAL A 364 -10.53 -23.85 7.06
N ASN A 365 -10.75 -25.12 7.38
CA ASN A 365 -11.72 -25.96 6.70
C ASN A 365 -13.15 -25.52 7.07
N GLN A 366 -13.96 -25.20 6.06
CA GLN A 366 -15.40 -25.03 6.20
C GLN A 366 -16.13 -26.14 5.43
N ARG A 367 -17.44 -26.30 5.68
CA ARG A 367 -18.23 -27.41 5.14
C ARG A 367 -18.20 -27.51 3.61
N SER A 368 -18.14 -26.38 2.90
CA SER A 368 -18.23 -26.31 1.43
C SER A 368 -16.99 -25.74 0.74
N PHE A 369 -16.05 -25.16 1.49
CA PHE A 369 -14.82 -24.55 0.96
C PHE A 369 -13.75 -24.50 2.05
N ILE A 370 -12.50 -24.21 1.64
CA ILE A 370 -11.38 -23.98 2.53
C ILE A 370 -11.01 -22.51 2.46
N LYS A 371 -10.98 -21.83 3.60
CA LYS A 371 -10.62 -20.42 3.70
C LYS A 371 -9.13 -20.29 3.89
N GLN A 372 -8.44 -19.53 3.05
CA GLN A 372 -7.06 -19.12 3.27
C GLN A 372 -7.04 -17.93 4.24
N LEU A 373 -6.30 -18.06 5.34
CA LEU A 373 -6.18 -16.99 6.33
C LEU A 373 -5.24 -15.90 5.79
N PRO A 374 -5.62 -14.61 5.77
CA PRO A 374 -4.73 -13.55 5.29
C PRO A 374 -3.52 -13.37 6.22
N SER A 375 -2.43 -12.85 5.66
CA SER A 375 -1.27 -12.40 6.42
C SER A 375 -0.58 -11.20 5.78
N SER A 376 0.00 -10.35 6.63
CA SER A 376 0.65 -9.10 6.22
C SER A 376 1.83 -8.79 7.13
N ILE A 377 2.81 -8.06 6.61
CA ILE A 377 3.98 -7.58 7.34
C ILE A 377 4.05 -6.06 7.30
N ILE A 378 4.43 -5.44 8.43
CA ILE A 378 4.93 -4.06 8.47
C ILE A 378 6.45 -4.10 8.45
N VAL A 379 7.04 -3.29 7.59
CA VAL A 379 8.49 -3.09 7.51
C VAL A 379 8.78 -1.64 7.85
N LEU A 380 9.58 -1.43 8.89
CA LEU A 380 10.07 -0.12 9.32
C LEU A 380 11.60 -0.15 9.46
N SER A 381 12.20 1.01 9.64
CA SER A 381 13.65 1.15 9.85
C SER A 381 13.92 1.92 11.14
N LEU A 382 13.54 1.33 12.28
CA LEU A 382 13.80 1.89 13.61
C LEU A 382 15.22 1.54 14.07
N GLN A 383 15.90 2.51 14.69
CA GLN A 383 17.22 2.27 15.29
C GLN A 383 17.10 1.27 16.45
N ASN A 384 17.85 0.17 16.37
CA ASN A 384 17.88 -0.83 17.44
C ASN A 384 18.88 -0.42 18.52
N VAL A 385 18.37 0.01 19.67
CA VAL A 385 19.19 0.50 20.79
C VAL A 385 19.84 -0.65 21.58
N ASN A 386 19.33 -1.90 21.48
CA ASN A 386 19.87 -3.06 22.22
C ASN A 386 19.73 -4.39 21.45
N PRO A 387 20.64 -4.70 20.52
CA PRO A 387 20.59 -5.93 19.71
C PRO A 387 21.06 -7.20 20.43
N LYS A 388 21.48 -7.13 21.71
CA LYS A 388 22.14 -8.25 22.42
C LYS A 388 21.29 -8.82 23.54
N LYS A 389 20.56 -9.91 23.24
CA LYS A 389 19.98 -10.90 24.19
C LYS A 389 19.03 -10.38 25.28
N SER A 390 17.95 -9.74 24.86
CA SER A 390 16.74 -9.51 25.66
C SER A 390 15.55 -10.23 25.01
N ASN A 391 14.56 -10.66 25.80
CA ASN A 391 13.31 -11.21 25.27
C ASN A 391 12.62 -10.15 24.39
N MET A 392 11.87 -10.55 23.35
CA MET A 392 11.18 -9.63 22.44
C MET A 392 10.28 -8.62 23.16
N GLU A 393 9.62 -9.03 24.23
CA GLU A 393 8.80 -8.13 25.06
C GLU A 393 9.64 -6.99 25.68
N GLU A 394 10.86 -7.31 26.13
CA GLU A 394 11.79 -6.32 26.67
C GLU A 394 12.31 -5.38 25.58
N ILE A 395 12.56 -5.89 24.37
CA ILE A 395 12.92 -5.06 23.21
C ILE A 395 11.78 -4.07 22.89
N LEU A 396 10.53 -4.53 22.83
CA LEU A 396 9.38 -3.67 22.57
C LEU A 396 9.16 -2.64 23.70
N LYS A 397 9.44 -3.02 24.94
CA LYS A 397 9.31 -2.12 26.11
C LYS A 397 10.39 -1.04 26.14
N THR A 398 11.63 -1.39 25.78
CA THR A 398 12.79 -0.49 25.84
C THR A 398 12.95 0.36 24.58
N THR A 399 12.45 -0.09 23.43
CA THR A 399 12.44 0.69 22.19
C THR A 399 11.42 1.82 22.31
N LYS A 400 11.94 3.04 22.42
CA LYS A 400 11.15 4.27 22.46
C LYS A 400 11.13 4.91 21.07
N ILE A 401 9.96 5.36 20.64
CA ILE A 401 9.77 6.14 19.41
C ILE A 401 9.01 7.42 19.73
N ASP A 402 9.24 8.45 18.94
CA ASP A 402 8.44 9.67 19.02
C ASP A 402 6.99 9.44 18.55
N ILE A 403 6.09 10.33 18.97
CA ILE A 403 4.67 10.27 18.63
C ILE A 403 4.38 10.38 17.13
N TYR A 404 5.26 11.01 16.34
CA TYR A 404 5.05 11.14 14.89
C TYR A 404 5.34 9.82 14.17
N ASN A 405 6.43 9.14 14.54
CA ASN A 405 6.70 7.77 14.10
C ASN A 405 5.60 6.80 14.58
N GLY A 406 5.00 7.05 15.76
CA GLY A 406 3.80 6.34 16.22
C GLY A 406 2.61 6.47 15.26
N GLU A 407 2.33 7.66 14.75
CA GLU A 407 1.27 7.90 13.75
C GLU A 407 1.54 7.16 12.45
N ILE A 408 2.78 7.15 11.95
CA ILE A 408 3.19 6.38 10.76
C ILE A 408 2.94 4.88 10.96
N ILE A 409 3.26 4.34 12.14
CA ILE A 409 2.96 2.94 12.46
C ILE A 409 1.46 2.67 12.37
N PHE A 410 0.63 3.59 12.87
CA PHE A 410 -0.82 3.44 12.83
C PHE A 410 -1.40 3.57 11.41
N HIS A 411 -0.82 4.41 10.56
CA HIS A 411 -1.12 4.47 9.13
C HIS A 411 -0.93 3.08 8.48
N GLU A 412 0.26 2.49 8.65
CA GLU A 412 0.57 1.15 8.11
C GLU A 412 -0.30 0.05 8.73
N LEU A 413 -0.57 0.12 10.04
CA LEU A 413 -1.49 -0.81 10.71
C LEU A 413 -2.92 -0.73 10.16
N GLY A 414 -3.36 0.43 9.65
CA GLY A 414 -4.64 0.57 8.97
C GLY A 414 -4.72 -0.24 7.67
N HIS A 415 -3.69 -0.15 6.82
CA HIS A 415 -3.57 -0.99 5.63
C HIS A 415 -3.50 -2.48 5.95
N ILE A 416 -2.75 -2.83 7.01
CA ILE A 416 -2.67 -4.19 7.52
C ILE A 416 -4.04 -4.68 7.95
N LEU A 417 -4.75 -3.90 8.77
CA LEU A 417 -6.04 -4.31 9.31
C LEU A 417 -7.07 -4.57 8.20
N HIS A 418 -7.11 -3.70 7.20
CA HIS A 418 -7.95 -3.88 6.02
C HIS A 418 -7.61 -5.19 5.28
N THR A 419 -6.33 -5.54 5.17
CA THR A 419 -5.90 -6.84 4.61
C THR A 419 -6.27 -8.03 5.50
N LEU A 420 -5.99 -7.95 6.80
CA LEU A 420 -6.13 -9.05 7.76
C LEU A 420 -7.58 -9.39 8.09
N LEU A 421 -8.50 -8.42 7.99
CA LEU A 421 -9.93 -8.64 8.24
C LEU A 421 -10.73 -8.91 6.96
N SER A 422 -10.08 -8.87 5.80
CA SER A 422 -10.73 -9.14 4.52
C SER A 422 -11.26 -10.57 4.44
N ASP A 423 -12.54 -10.73 4.05
CA ASP A 423 -13.17 -12.03 3.81
C ASP A 423 -13.81 -12.09 2.41
N THR A 424 -13.04 -12.58 1.44
CA THR A 424 -13.42 -12.56 0.02
C THR A 424 -13.36 -13.96 -0.58
N HIS A 425 -14.19 -14.24 -1.59
CA HIS A 425 -14.07 -15.51 -2.32
C HIS A 425 -12.78 -15.55 -3.12
N TYR A 426 -12.35 -14.37 -3.60
CA TYR A 426 -11.19 -14.24 -4.45
C TYR A 426 -10.16 -13.27 -3.88
N GLN A 427 -8.89 -13.68 -3.99
CA GLN A 427 -7.74 -12.90 -3.51
C GLN A 427 -7.60 -11.50 -4.10
N HIS A 428 -8.14 -11.24 -5.30
CA HIS A 428 -8.01 -9.94 -5.95
C HIS A 428 -8.92 -8.87 -5.35
N LEU A 429 -9.96 -9.25 -4.59
CA LEU A 429 -10.78 -8.30 -3.81
C LEU A 429 -10.26 -8.17 -2.37
N SER A 430 -9.17 -8.87 -2.04
CA SER A 430 -8.70 -8.93 -0.65
C SER A 430 -7.87 -7.72 -0.27
N GLY A 431 -8.17 -7.15 0.89
CA GLY A 431 -7.48 -5.98 1.46
C GLY A 431 -7.65 -4.74 0.60
N ASN A 432 -6.58 -3.97 0.45
CA ASN A 432 -6.57 -2.65 -0.22
C ASN A 432 -6.66 -2.73 -1.76
N ARG A 433 -7.16 -3.83 -2.32
CA ARG A 433 -7.28 -4.05 -3.78
C ARG A 433 -8.61 -3.53 -4.33
N GLY A 434 -9.03 -2.37 -3.83
CA GLY A 434 -10.25 -1.65 -4.22
C GLY A 434 -9.93 -0.41 -5.05
N ALA A 435 -10.87 0.54 -5.07
CA ALA A 435 -10.68 1.85 -5.70
C ALA A 435 -9.45 2.56 -5.10
N ILE A 436 -8.62 3.16 -5.97
CA ILE A 436 -7.35 3.80 -5.57
C ILE A 436 -7.63 4.95 -4.60
N ASP A 437 -8.68 5.72 -4.84
CA ASP A 437 -9.12 6.84 -4.01
C ASP A 437 -9.87 6.45 -2.72
N TYR A 438 -9.90 5.15 -2.40
CA TYR A 438 -10.36 4.61 -1.13
C TYR A 438 -9.28 3.78 -0.40
N ALA A 439 -8.17 3.46 -1.07
CA ALA A 439 -7.12 2.62 -0.50
C ALA A 439 -6.49 3.21 0.79
N GLU A 440 -6.48 4.55 0.87
CA GLU A 440 -5.97 5.33 2.01
C GLU A 440 -7.02 5.58 3.11
N PHE A 441 -8.27 5.15 2.93
CA PHE A 441 -9.30 5.38 3.95
C PHE A 441 -8.96 4.69 5.28
N SER A 442 -8.55 3.41 5.21
CA SER A 442 -8.27 2.61 6.41
C SER A 442 -7.03 3.07 7.17
N SER A 443 -6.01 3.58 6.48
CA SER A 443 -4.80 4.11 7.09
C SER A 443 -5.10 5.40 7.87
N HIS A 444 -5.76 6.37 7.22
CA HIS A 444 -6.18 7.61 7.88
C HIS A 444 -7.19 7.39 9.02
N LEU A 445 -8.06 6.38 8.94
CA LEU A 445 -8.95 6.02 10.05
C LEU A 445 -8.16 5.62 11.31
N LEU A 446 -7.07 4.85 11.16
CA LEU A 446 -6.23 4.42 12.27
C LEU A 446 -5.36 5.56 12.81
N GLU A 447 -4.89 6.48 11.96
CA GLU A 447 -4.24 7.73 12.41
C GLU A 447 -5.14 8.56 13.32
N LEU A 448 -6.44 8.63 13.01
CA LEU A 448 -7.40 9.35 13.84
C LEU A 448 -7.60 8.69 15.20
N PHE A 449 -7.72 7.36 15.25
CA PHE A 449 -7.79 6.65 16.52
C PHE A 449 -6.52 6.92 17.34
N TYR A 450 -5.34 6.84 16.71
CA TYR A 450 -4.08 7.19 17.34
C TYR A 450 -4.10 8.63 17.90
N SER A 451 -4.52 9.61 17.10
CA SER A 451 -4.50 11.02 17.49
C SER A 451 -5.44 11.36 18.64
N ASN A 452 -6.65 10.82 18.61
CA ASN A 452 -7.68 11.15 19.59
C ASN A 452 -7.43 10.48 20.95
N TYR A 453 -6.66 9.40 20.95
CA TYR A 453 -6.36 8.60 22.13
C TYR A 453 -4.86 8.62 22.49
N LEU A 454 -4.12 9.63 22.03
CA LEU A 454 -2.69 9.75 22.32
C LEU A 454 -2.41 9.82 23.84
N ASP A 455 -3.26 10.52 24.60
CA ASP A 455 -3.15 10.60 26.07
C ASP A 455 -3.27 9.22 26.72
N ASP A 456 -4.16 8.37 26.21
CA ASP A 456 -4.37 7.00 26.69
C ASP A 456 -3.12 6.15 26.40
N ILE A 457 -2.50 6.33 25.22
CA ILE A 457 -1.25 5.67 24.85
C ILE A 457 -0.12 6.09 25.79
N ILE A 458 0.02 7.39 26.07
CA ILE A 458 1.01 7.92 27.02
C ILE A 458 0.75 7.40 28.43
N TYR A 459 -0.52 7.29 28.84
CA TYR A 459 -0.90 6.72 30.12
C TYR A 459 -0.55 5.24 30.22
N ILE A 460 -0.82 4.45 29.17
CA ILE A 460 -0.40 3.04 29.07
C ILE A 460 1.12 2.93 29.20
N ASP A 461 1.89 3.79 28.50
CA ASP A 461 3.35 3.75 28.57
C ASP A 461 3.88 4.02 29.99
N LYS A 462 3.27 4.98 30.71
CA LYS A 462 3.62 5.31 32.11
C LYS A 462 3.22 4.22 33.11
N ASN A 463 2.15 3.48 32.84
CA ASN A 463 1.55 2.50 33.76
C ASN A 463 1.50 1.09 33.16
N ILE A 464 2.51 0.70 32.37
CA ILE A 464 2.46 -0.49 31.52
C ILE A 464 2.21 -1.82 32.25
N ASN A 465 2.41 -1.85 33.57
CA ASN A 465 2.15 -3.01 34.42
C ASN A 465 0.79 -2.97 35.14
N GLU A 466 0.12 -1.82 35.24
CA GLU A 466 -1.04 -1.59 36.13
C GLU A 466 -2.13 -0.69 35.50
N TYR A 467 -2.23 -0.66 34.18
CA TYR A 467 -3.25 0.13 33.48
C TYR A 467 -4.63 -0.58 33.49
N ASP A 468 -5.69 0.20 33.64
CA ASP A 468 -7.08 -0.30 33.61
C ASP A 468 -7.61 -0.37 32.17
N LYS A 469 -7.72 -1.59 31.63
CA LYS A 469 -8.22 -1.85 30.26
C LYS A 469 -9.67 -1.46 30.05
N ASP A 470 -10.49 -1.56 31.09
CA ASP A 470 -11.93 -1.37 30.96
C ASP A 470 -12.24 0.11 30.81
N ASN A 471 -11.55 0.98 31.56
CA ASN A 471 -11.77 2.43 31.55
C ASN A 471 -11.08 3.21 30.41
N LEU A 472 -10.11 2.62 29.71
CA LEU A 472 -9.46 3.25 28.55
C LEU A 472 -10.43 3.38 27.36
N LEU A 473 -10.34 4.46 26.59
CA LEU A 473 -11.22 4.73 25.42
C LEU A 473 -12.72 4.97 25.72
N ILE A 474 -13.15 4.95 27.00
CA ILE A 474 -14.57 5.09 27.39
C ILE A 474 -14.93 6.54 27.78
N ASN A 475 -13.98 7.33 28.29
CA ASN A 475 -14.27 8.57 29.02
C ASN A 475 -14.07 9.90 28.25
N LYS A 476 -13.90 9.88 26.92
CA LYS A 476 -13.93 11.12 26.12
C LYS A 476 -15.35 11.33 25.56
N GLU A 477 -16.24 11.93 26.38
CA GLU A 477 -17.59 12.36 25.95
C GLU A 477 -17.53 13.29 24.71
N ASN A 478 -16.40 13.97 24.55
CA ASN A 478 -16.01 14.66 23.34
C ASN A 478 -14.76 13.96 22.79
N LEU A 479 -14.92 13.14 21.75
CA LEU A 479 -13.86 12.96 20.76
C LEU A 479 -13.60 14.36 20.21
N THR A 480 -12.67 15.11 20.81
CA THR A 480 -12.15 16.30 20.16
C THR A 480 -11.53 15.76 18.88
N VAL A 481 -12.05 16.19 17.73
CA VAL A 481 -11.58 15.70 16.41
C VAL A 481 -10.11 16.08 16.18
N PHE A 482 -9.53 16.87 17.08
CA PHE A 482 -8.16 17.31 17.06
C PHE A 482 -7.60 17.18 18.49
N GLY A 483 -6.53 16.40 18.64
CA GLY A 483 -5.63 16.50 19.78
C GLY A 483 -4.80 17.77 19.55
N ASP A 484 -5.22 18.88 20.13
CA ASP A 484 -4.94 20.23 19.64
C ASP A 484 -3.46 20.64 19.64
N ASP A 485 -2.58 19.98 20.40
CA ASP A 485 -1.21 20.45 20.58
C ASP A 485 -0.14 19.79 19.70
N TYR A 486 -0.31 18.55 19.25
CA TYR A 486 0.75 17.87 18.46
C TYR A 486 0.51 17.94 16.94
N LYS A 487 -0.72 18.27 16.51
CA LYS A 487 -1.08 18.58 15.11
C LYS A 487 -1.02 20.07 14.78
N LEU A 488 -0.25 20.85 15.55
CA LEU A 488 0.03 22.26 15.23
C LEU A 488 0.49 22.40 13.79
N TYR A 489 -0.01 23.43 13.11
CA TYR A 489 0.29 23.76 11.72
C TYR A 489 -0.18 22.71 10.69
N ASN A 490 -1.10 21.82 11.05
CA ASN A 490 -1.60 20.77 10.15
C ASN A 490 -2.28 21.35 8.88
N SER A 491 -2.79 22.59 8.92
CA SER A 491 -3.31 23.20 7.70
C SER A 491 -2.21 23.54 6.68
N VAL A 492 -0.97 23.78 7.13
CA VAL A 492 0.21 23.93 6.27
C VAL A 492 0.51 22.61 5.57
N ASP A 493 0.54 21.49 6.31
CA ASP A 493 0.79 20.16 5.75
C ASP A 493 -0.31 19.76 4.76
N LEU A 494 -1.58 19.96 5.11
CA LEU A 494 -2.70 19.73 4.20
C LEU A 494 -2.63 20.62 2.95
N SER A 495 -2.19 21.87 3.08
CA SER A 495 -2.03 22.78 1.94
C SER A 495 -0.92 22.32 1.00
N LYS A 496 0.17 21.75 1.51
CA LYS A 496 1.22 21.13 0.68
C LYS A 496 0.69 19.92 -0.08
N ILE A 497 -0.09 19.04 0.56
CA ILE A 497 -0.73 17.90 -0.12
C ILE A 497 -1.71 18.41 -1.20
N LEU A 498 -2.45 19.48 -0.92
CA LEU A 498 -3.40 20.08 -1.87
C LEU A 498 -2.66 20.66 -3.08
N MET A 499 -1.57 21.37 -2.82
CA MET A 499 -0.68 21.93 -3.84
C MET A 499 -0.14 20.83 -4.76
N LEU A 500 0.37 19.74 -4.21
CA LEU A 500 0.86 18.58 -4.98
C LEU A 500 -0.26 17.85 -5.74
N SER A 501 -1.47 17.81 -5.17
CA SER A 501 -2.65 17.26 -5.86
C SER A 501 -3.00 18.08 -7.10
N ILE A 502 -2.96 19.41 -6.99
CA ILE A 502 -3.23 20.33 -8.10
C ILE A 502 -2.13 20.21 -9.16
N ILE A 503 -0.86 20.15 -8.76
CA ILE A 503 0.27 19.95 -9.68
C ILE A 503 0.11 18.63 -10.43
N ASP A 504 -0.22 17.53 -9.75
CA ASP A 504 -0.47 16.22 -10.36
C ASP A 504 -1.62 16.27 -11.38
N GLN A 505 -2.75 16.91 -11.03
CA GLN A 505 -3.86 17.07 -11.98
C GLN A 505 -3.47 17.94 -13.19
N ARG A 506 -2.79 19.07 -12.97
CA ARG A 506 -2.36 19.94 -14.08
C ARG A 506 -1.33 19.22 -14.96
N PHE A 507 -0.38 18.48 -14.38
CA PHE A 507 0.66 17.77 -15.13
C PHE A 507 0.09 16.83 -16.19
N TYR A 508 -1.03 16.18 -15.89
CA TYR A 508 -1.72 15.27 -16.81
C TYR A 508 -2.91 15.91 -17.56
N GLY A 509 -3.32 17.12 -17.18
CA GLY A 509 -4.46 17.83 -17.74
C GLY A 509 -4.10 18.94 -18.73
N SER A 510 -2.83 19.35 -18.82
CA SER A 510 -2.37 20.44 -19.70
C SER A 510 -1.02 20.17 -20.36
N GLU A 511 -0.79 20.84 -21.49
CA GLU A 511 0.48 20.86 -22.22
C GLU A 511 1.40 22.00 -21.74
N ASP A 512 1.52 22.17 -20.42
CA ASP A 512 2.39 23.21 -19.85
C ASP A 512 3.88 22.85 -20.02
N ASP A 513 4.74 23.86 -20.21
CA ASP A 513 6.20 23.68 -20.21
C ASP A 513 6.70 23.55 -18.75
N TRP A 514 6.56 22.35 -18.20
CA TRP A 514 6.91 22.03 -16.81
C TRP A 514 8.38 22.30 -16.47
N TYR A 515 9.28 22.13 -17.44
CA TYR A 515 10.70 22.43 -17.24
C TYR A 515 10.93 23.93 -17.06
N LYS A 516 10.29 24.77 -17.88
CA LYS A 516 10.34 26.22 -17.75
C LYS A 516 9.68 26.71 -16.47
N ILE A 517 8.53 26.14 -16.10
CA ILE A 517 7.82 26.44 -14.84
C ILE A 517 8.72 26.17 -13.64
N GLU A 518 9.32 24.97 -13.57
CA GLU A 518 10.20 24.58 -12.48
C GLU A 518 11.45 25.46 -12.41
N LYS A 519 12.11 25.71 -13.55
CA LYS A 519 13.31 26.54 -13.62
C LYS A 519 13.06 28.01 -13.25
N SER A 520 11.88 28.53 -13.55
CA SER A 520 11.49 29.90 -13.22
C SER A 520 10.88 30.03 -11.82
N MET A 521 10.50 28.91 -11.18
CA MET A 521 9.74 28.87 -9.93
C MET A 521 8.44 29.71 -9.96
N ASN A 522 7.88 29.91 -11.15
CA ASN A 522 6.61 30.60 -11.33
C ASN A 522 5.51 29.57 -11.58
N TYR A 523 4.60 29.43 -10.61
CA TYR A 523 3.45 28.54 -10.66
C TYR A 523 2.12 29.32 -10.68
N ASP A 524 2.14 30.62 -10.97
CA ASP A 524 0.95 31.48 -10.92
C ASP A 524 -0.19 30.92 -11.78
N ASP A 525 0.13 30.48 -13.00
CA ASP A 525 -0.82 29.89 -13.95
C ASP A 525 -1.31 28.50 -13.54
N ILE A 526 -0.50 27.75 -12.78
CA ILE A 526 -0.89 26.45 -12.23
C ILE A 526 -1.96 26.63 -11.17
N PHE A 527 -1.83 27.68 -10.34
CA PHE A 527 -2.72 27.98 -9.23
C PHE A 527 -3.74 29.10 -9.49
N LYS A 528 -3.93 29.52 -10.75
CA LYS A 528 -4.80 30.65 -11.13
C LYS A 528 -6.23 30.56 -10.55
N ASP A 529 -6.78 29.34 -10.51
CA ASP A 529 -8.14 29.05 -10.03
C ASP A 529 -8.16 28.71 -8.52
N PHE A 530 -6.98 28.60 -7.90
CA PHE A 530 -6.76 28.27 -6.49
C PHE A 530 -6.19 29.49 -5.77
N HIS A 531 -6.98 30.56 -5.69
CA HIS A 531 -6.54 31.90 -5.25
C HIS A 531 -5.75 31.92 -3.94
N MET A 532 -6.01 31.00 -3.00
CA MET A 532 -5.25 30.87 -1.75
C MET A 532 -3.75 30.78 -1.97
N PHE A 533 -3.30 30.09 -3.02
CA PHE A 533 -1.87 29.87 -3.29
C PHE A 533 -1.18 31.08 -3.91
N ASN A 534 -1.90 31.88 -4.71
CA ASN A 534 -1.37 33.09 -5.36
C ASN A 534 -1.49 34.33 -4.46
N GLU A 535 -2.28 34.26 -3.39
CA GLU A 535 -2.35 35.31 -2.39
C GLU A 535 -1.03 35.47 -1.66
N LYS A 536 -0.67 36.72 -1.35
CA LYS A 536 0.57 37.02 -0.66
C LYS A 536 0.41 36.88 0.85
N PHE A 537 1.37 36.20 1.47
CA PHE A 537 1.63 36.26 2.90
C PHE A 537 2.99 36.95 3.09
N ASN A 538 3.00 38.13 3.68
CA ASN A 538 4.11 39.09 3.57
C ASN A 538 4.45 39.39 2.10
N ASP A 539 5.69 39.13 1.67
CA ASP A 539 6.17 39.42 0.33
C ASP A 539 6.07 38.24 -0.65
N TYR A 540 5.74 37.04 -0.15
CA TYR A 540 5.71 35.80 -0.95
C TYR A 540 4.27 35.38 -1.26
N PRO A 541 3.96 34.95 -2.50
CA PRO A 541 2.81 34.10 -2.75
C PRO A 541 2.88 32.85 -1.87
N VAL A 542 1.73 32.40 -1.36
CA VAL A 542 1.64 31.22 -0.50
C VAL A 542 2.28 29.98 -1.14
N TYR A 543 2.14 29.75 -2.45
CA TYR A 543 2.81 28.60 -3.09
C TYR A 543 4.34 28.68 -2.97
N GLN A 544 4.93 29.88 -3.08
CA GLN A 544 6.38 30.05 -2.91
C GLN A 544 6.78 29.84 -1.45
N LEU A 545 5.97 30.34 -0.52
CA LEU A 545 6.19 30.18 0.91
C LEU A 545 6.16 28.69 1.32
N LEU A 546 5.21 27.93 0.78
CA LEU A 546 5.08 26.50 1.06
C LEU A 546 6.09 25.62 0.30
N SER A 547 6.75 26.19 -0.72
CA SER A 547 7.76 25.55 -1.58
C SER A 547 7.27 24.27 -2.27
N PRO A 548 6.81 24.32 -3.53
CA PRO A 548 6.44 23.10 -4.25
C PRO A 548 7.66 22.18 -4.42
N ASN A 549 7.44 20.87 -4.30
CA ASN A 549 8.49 19.89 -4.60
C ASN A 549 8.95 20.07 -6.05
N CYS A 550 10.24 19.85 -6.28
CA CYS A 550 10.77 19.72 -7.63
C CYS A 550 10.01 18.61 -8.35
N ILE A 551 9.47 18.93 -9.52
CA ILE A 551 8.69 18.00 -10.35
C ILE A 551 9.58 16.81 -10.72
N THR A 552 10.88 17.05 -10.96
CA THR A 552 11.86 16.00 -11.22
C THR A 552 12.02 15.00 -10.08
N ASN A 553 11.71 15.39 -8.84
CA ASN A 553 11.83 14.55 -7.65
C ASN A 553 10.46 14.06 -7.15
N PHE A 554 9.39 14.29 -7.91
CA PHE A 554 8.05 13.88 -7.54
C PHE A 554 7.71 12.49 -8.12
N ASP A 555 8.31 11.45 -7.55
CA ASP A 555 8.20 10.04 -8.02
C ASP A 555 6.76 9.54 -8.18
N HIS A 556 5.82 10.11 -7.40
CA HIS A 556 4.40 9.79 -7.51
C HIS A 556 3.86 10.05 -8.92
N LEU A 557 4.33 11.08 -9.63
CA LEU A 557 3.93 11.33 -11.01
C LEU A 557 4.20 10.11 -11.89
N ILE A 558 5.28 9.38 -11.64
CA ILE A 558 5.65 8.21 -12.43
C ILE A 558 4.75 7.01 -12.10
N HIS A 559 4.66 6.65 -10.82
CA HIS A 559 4.04 5.40 -10.39
C HIS A 559 2.52 5.47 -10.20
N TYR A 560 2.02 6.64 -9.78
CA TYR A 560 0.63 6.85 -9.34
C TYR A 560 0.01 8.12 -9.94
N GLY A 561 0.59 8.65 -11.02
CA GLY A 561 0.19 9.93 -11.61
C GLY A 561 -1.30 10.03 -11.92
N GLY A 562 -1.88 11.20 -11.61
CA GLY A 562 -3.30 11.54 -11.76
C GLY A 562 -4.16 11.23 -10.54
N ASN A 563 -3.59 10.64 -9.48
CA ASN A 563 -4.31 10.19 -8.28
C ASN A 563 -3.78 10.77 -6.96
N TYR A 564 -2.97 11.83 -6.96
CA TYR A 564 -2.43 12.36 -5.69
C TYR A 564 -3.53 12.99 -4.80
N TYR A 565 -4.66 13.42 -5.40
CA TYR A 565 -5.82 13.94 -4.66
C TYR A 565 -6.44 12.93 -3.67
N CYS A 566 -6.19 11.63 -3.87
CA CYS A 566 -6.71 10.54 -3.05
C CYS A 566 -6.37 10.69 -1.57
N TYR A 567 -5.21 11.27 -1.24
CA TYR A 567 -4.81 11.51 0.15
C TYR A 567 -5.77 12.48 0.86
N ILE A 568 -6.15 13.58 0.21
CA ILE A 568 -7.11 14.55 0.78
C ILE A 568 -8.52 13.99 0.75
N TYR A 569 -8.89 13.33 -0.35
CA TYR A 569 -10.22 12.77 -0.51
C TYR A 569 -10.52 11.70 0.55
N SER A 570 -9.56 10.84 0.87
CA SER A 570 -9.70 9.83 1.93
C SER A 570 -9.87 10.45 3.31
N LYS A 571 -9.16 11.55 3.61
CA LYS A 571 -9.36 12.32 4.85
C LYS A 571 -10.75 12.97 4.91
N ALA A 572 -11.28 13.46 3.79
CA ALA A 572 -12.62 14.03 3.74
C ALA A 572 -13.71 12.95 3.94
N GLN A 573 -13.55 11.78 3.32
CA GLN A 573 -14.44 10.63 3.53
C GLN A 573 -14.49 10.20 5.00
N LEU A 574 -13.34 10.20 5.68
CA LEU A 574 -13.24 9.86 7.09
C LEU A 574 -14.18 10.73 7.95
N ILE A 575 -14.17 12.05 7.75
CA ILE A 575 -15.03 12.98 8.49
C ILE A 575 -16.51 12.62 8.32
N LEU A 576 -16.95 12.28 7.10
CA LEU A 576 -18.33 11.89 6.84
C LEU A 576 -18.71 10.61 7.59
N VAL A 577 -17.83 9.60 7.57
CA VAL A 577 -18.06 8.33 8.28
C VAL A 577 -18.08 8.54 9.79
N LEU A 578 -17.17 9.36 10.33
CA LEU A 578 -17.13 9.69 11.76
C LEU A 578 -18.38 10.43 12.22
N ILE A 579 -18.83 11.44 11.47
CA ILE A 579 -20.07 12.16 11.77
C ILE A 579 -21.24 11.17 11.84
N GLN A 580 -21.32 10.24 10.88
CA GLN A 580 -22.34 9.20 10.90
C GLN A 580 -22.20 8.28 12.12
N LEU A 581 -21.00 7.81 12.45
CA LEU A 581 -20.76 6.93 13.60
C LEU A 581 -21.06 7.61 14.95
N ILE A 582 -20.67 8.88 15.11
CA ILE A 582 -20.97 9.69 16.29
C ILE A 582 -22.48 9.91 16.41
N ASN A 583 -23.15 10.24 15.31
CA ASN A 583 -24.60 10.38 15.29
C ASN A 583 -25.31 9.04 15.60
N TRP A 584 -24.78 7.91 15.12
CA TRP A 584 -25.30 6.57 15.42
C TRP A 584 -25.16 6.24 16.91
N ARG A 585 -24.02 6.56 17.54
CA ARG A 585 -23.81 6.41 18.98
C ARG A 585 -24.69 7.32 19.85
N ARG A 586 -25.14 8.46 19.32
CA ARG A 586 -26.11 9.35 20.00
C ARG A 586 -27.56 8.88 19.85
N LEU A 587 -27.85 8.02 18.88
CA LEU A 587 -29.18 7.45 18.60
C LEU A 587 -29.44 6.13 19.35
N ILE A 588 -28.38 5.43 19.78
CA ILE A 588 -28.40 4.28 20.69
C ILE A 588 -28.33 4.81 22.12
#